data_AF-W7EP03-F1
#
_entry.id   AF-W7EP03-F1
#
_cell.length_a   1.000
_cell.length_b   1.000
_cell.length_c   1.000
_cell.angle_alpha   90.00
_cell.angle_beta   90.00
_cell.angle_gamma   90.00
#
_symmetry.space_group_name_H-M   'P 1'
#
loop_
_entity.id
_entity.type
_entity.pdbx_description
1 polymer ?
#
loop_
_entity_poly.entity_id
_entity_poly.type
_entity_poly.pdbx_seq_one_letter_code
_entity_poly.pdbx_strand_id
1 'polypeptide(L)' 'YGSPLSDIKHLAKHWETAFDWRKAEAQMNKLPNYRRKVQAKGFRDIDIHFLHKKSTNTNTIPLLFCHS' A
#
# COMPACT_ATOMS: atom_id res chain seq x y z
N TYR A 1 -8.16 11.46 25.65
CA TYR A 1 -7.76 12.66 24.89
C TYR A 1 -7.14 12.18 23.57
N GLY A 2 -7.63 12.68 22.44
CA GLY A 2 -7.17 12.32 21.09
C GLY A 2 -6.43 13.47 20.42
N SER A 3 -6.26 13.40 19.10
CA SER A 3 -5.62 14.46 18.32
C SER A 3 -6.30 15.83 18.53
N PRO A 4 -5.54 16.93 18.67
CA PRO A 4 -6.09 18.27 18.82
C PRO A 4 -7.00 18.69 17.65
N LEU A 5 -8.09 19.41 17.95
CA LEU A 5 -9.04 19.87 16.94
C LEU A 5 -8.38 20.78 15.88
N SER A 6 -7.41 21.59 16.28
CA SER A 6 -6.64 22.46 15.38
C SER A 6 -5.95 21.65 14.29
N ASP A 7 -5.34 20.52 14.66
CA ASP A 7 -4.53 19.71 13.76
C ASP A 7 -5.42 18.95 12.76
N ILE A 8 -6.55 18.43 13.24
CA ILE A 8 -7.54 17.77 12.39
C ILE A 8 -8.14 18.77 11.38
N LYS A 9 -8.46 20.00 11.82
CA LYS A 9 -8.96 21.05 10.91
C LYS A 9 -7.93 21.44 9.85
N HIS A 10 -6.66 21.54 10.23
CA HIS A 10 -5.58 21.82 9.28
C HIS A 10 -5.43 20.66 8.27
N LEU A 11 -5.33 19.41 8.74
CA LEU A 11 -5.18 18.25 7.87
C LEU A 11 -6.36 18.12 6.88
N ALA A 12 -7.59 18.27 7.37
CA ALA A 12 -8.78 18.25 6.53
C ALA A 12 -8.72 19.35 5.44
N LYS A 13 -8.29 20.56 5.80
CA LYS A 13 -8.17 21.65 4.82
C LYS A 13 -7.14 21.33 3.74
N HIS A 14 -6.00 20.75 4.11
CA HIS A 14 -4.98 20.34 3.15
C HIS A 14 -5.49 19.24 2.21
N TRP A 15 -6.16 18.21 2.76
CA TRP A 15 -6.75 17.15 1.96
C TRP A 15 -7.80 17.64 0.98
N GLU A 16 -8.65 18.59 1.37
CA GLU A 16 -9.67 19.18 0.52
C GLU A 16 -9.07 20.00 -0.64
N THR A 17 -8.03 20.79 -0.36
CA THR A 17 -7.63 21.88 -1.27
C THR A 17 -6.29 21.69 -1.98
N ALA A 18 -5.41 20.83 -1.47
CA ALA A 18 -4.04 20.74 -1.96
C ALA A 18 -3.56 19.30 -2.22
N PHE A 19 -4.17 18.31 -1.59
CA PHE A 19 -3.76 16.92 -1.79
C PHE A 19 -4.27 16.38 -3.14
N ASP A 20 -3.33 16.11 -4.04
CA ASP A 20 -3.62 15.50 -5.34
C ASP A 20 -3.56 13.97 -5.25
N TRP A 21 -4.74 13.35 -5.20
CA TRP A 21 -4.85 11.89 -5.21
C TRP A 21 -4.31 11.25 -6.48
N ARG A 22 -4.49 11.88 -7.66
CA ARG A 22 -4.04 11.30 -8.93
C ARG A 22 -2.52 11.31 -9.01
N LYS A 23 -1.86 12.32 -8.46
CA LYS A 23 -0.40 12.31 -8.30
C LYS A 23 0.06 11.15 -7.41
N ALA A 24 -0.58 10.94 -6.26
CA ALA A 24 -0.24 9.84 -5.34
C ALA A 24 -0.47 8.46 -5.99
N GLU A 25 -1.63 8.28 -6.64
CA GLU A 25 -1.99 7.08 -7.39
C GLU A 25 -0.98 6.77 -8.50
N ALA A 26 -0.59 7.78 -9.28
CA ALA A 26 0.43 7.63 -10.31
C ALA A 26 1.78 7.19 -9.73
N GLN A 27 2.17 7.63 -8.53
CA GLN A 27 3.39 7.13 -7.89
C GLN A 27 3.26 5.67 -7.45
N MET A 28 2.13 5.29 -6.85
CA MET A 28 1.89 3.91 -6.41
C MET A 28 1.88 2.92 -7.58
N ASN A 29 1.29 3.32 -8.71
CA ASN A 29 1.19 2.49 -9.92
C ASN A 29 2.50 2.35 -10.71
N LYS A 30 3.57 3.07 -10.35
CA LYS A 30 4.92 2.83 -10.92
C LYS A 30 5.50 1.50 -10.49
N LEU A 31 5.01 0.95 -9.38
CA LEU A 31 5.40 -0.38 -8.91
C LEU A 31 4.45 -1.44 -9.46
N PRO A 32 4.94 -2.65 -9.75
CA PRO A 32 4.11 -3.73 -10.24
C PRO A 32 3.23 -4.29 -9.12
N ASN A 33 1.93 -3.98 -9.20
CA ASN A 33 0.89 -4.41 -8.28
C ASN A 33 0.21 -5.68 -8.81
N TYR A 34 -0.01 -6.66 -7.94
CA TYR A 34 -0.65 -7.93 -8.29
C TYR A 34 -1.75 -8.26 -7.28
N ARG A 35 -2.75 -9.02 -7.73
CA ARG A 35 -3.73 -9.68 -6.87
C ARG A 35 -3.78 -11.16 -7.17
N ARG A 36 -3.86 -11.97 -6.12
CA ARG A 36 -4.01 -13.42 -6.27
C ARG A 36 -4.86 -13.98 -5.14
N LYS A 37 -5.80 -14.85 -5.52
CA LYS A 37 -6.50 -15.72 -4.58
C LYS A 37 -5.55 -16.80 -4.08
N VAL A 38 -5.39 -16.89 -2.77
CA VAL A 38 -4.57 -17.89 -2.08
C VAL A 38 -5.48 -18.72 -1.19
N GLN A 39 -5.35 -20.04 -1.32
CA GLN A 39 -6.00 -21.01 -0.46
C GLN A 39 -4.99 -21.45 0.60
N ALA A 40 -5.36 -21.31 1.87
CA ALA A 40 -4.55 -21.78 2.99
C ALA A 40 -5.41 -22.69 3.87
N LYS A 41 -4.87 -23.85 4.25
CA LYS A 41 -5.59 -24.83 5.08
C LYS A 41 -6.05 -24.17 6.38
N GLY A 42 -7.34 -24.28 6.69
CA GLY A 42 -7.93 -23.67 7.89
C GLY A 42 -8.35 -22.21 7.72
N PHE A 43 -8.18 -21.63 6.54
CA PHE A 43 -8.66 -20.29 6.20
C PHE A 43 -9.60 -20.36 4.99
N ARG A 44 -10.52 -19.40 4.89
CA ARG A 44 -11.25 -19.15 3.65
C ARG A 44 -10.29 -18.63 2.58
N ASP A 45 -10.66 -18.76 1.31
CA ASP A 45 -9.91 -18.16 0.21
C ASP A 45 -9.68 -16.65 0.46
N ILE A 46 -8.43 -16.22 0.35
CA ILE A 46 -8.03 -14.84 0.59
C ILE A 46 -7.56 -14.24 -0.74
N ASP A 47 -8.11 -13.09 -1.12
CA ASP A 47 -7.54 -12.29 -2.21
C ASP A 47 -6.43 -11.40 -1.66
N ILE A 48 -5.19 -11.68 -2.02
CA ILE A 48 -4.01 -10.99 -1.51
C ILE A 48 -3.54 -9.99 -2.57
N HIS A 49 -3.42 -8.73 -2.16
CA HIS A 49 -2.74 -7.69 -2.93
C HIS A 49 -1.28 -7.59 -2.50
N PHE A 50 -0.36 -7.58 -3.45
CA PHE A 50 1.07 -7.46 -3.14
C PHE A 50 1.84 -6.77 -4.27
N LEU A 51 2.99 -6.21 -3.92
CA LEU A 51 4.00 -5.73 -4.86
C LEU A 51 5.06 -6.81 -5.04
N HIS A 52 5.49 -7.05 -6.28
CA HIS A 52 6.60 -7.97 -6.55
C HIS A 52 7.56 -7.39 -7.58
N LYS A 53 8.72 -6.93 -7.10
CA LYS A 53 9.83 -6.48 -7.94
C LYS A 53 10.90 -7.56 -8.00
N LYS A 54 11.06 -8.18 -9.17
CA LYS A 54 12.10 -9.18 -9.40
C LYS A 54 13.47 -8.50 -9.56
N SER A 55 14.47 -9.08 -8.92
CA SER A 55 15.88 -8.75 -9.21
C SER A 55 16.29 -9.36 -10.54
N THR A 56 17.20 -8.71 -11.25
CA THR A 56 17.85 -9.25 -12.45
C THR A 56 18.97 -10.24 -12.11
N ASN A 57 19.45 -10.25 -10.86
CA ASN A 57 20.46 -11.19 -10.39
C ASN A 57 19.79 -12.52 -9.93
N THR A 58 20.28 -13.65 -10.44
CA THR A 58 19.76 -14.98 -10.15
C THR A 58 20.05 -15.46 -8.73
N ASN A 59 21.05 -14.89 -8.05
CA ASN A 59 21.46 -15.28 -6.70
C ASN A 59 20.94 -14.31 -5.62
N THR A 60 19.84 -13.61 -5.91
CA THR A 60 19.27 -12.64 -4.97
C THR A 60 18.46 -13.33 -3.88
N ILE A 61 18.60 -12.88 -2.64
CA ILE A 61 17.82 -13.38 -1.51
C ILE A 61 16.40 -12.81 -1.59
N PRO A 62 15.34 -13.65 -1.58
CA PRO A 62 13.97 -13.17 -1.55
C PRO A 62 13.63 -12.58 -0.18
N LEU A 63 13.03 -11.38 -0.18
CA LEU A 63 12.58 -10.69 1.03
C LEU A 63 11.07 -10.47 0.97
N LEU A 64 10.40 -10.74 2.09
CA LEU A 64 8.98 -10.47 2.28
C LEU A 64 8.82 -9.36 3.32
N PHE A 65 8.15 -8.28 2.93
CA PHE A 65 7.80 -7.18 3.83
C PHE A 65 6.29 -7.19 4.04
N CYS A 66 5.87 -7.19 5.30
CA CYS A 66 4.46 -7.16 5.69
C CYS A 66 4.20 -5.88 6.47
N HIS A 67 3.19 -5.11 6.05
CA HIS A 67 2.66 -3.98 6.82
C HIS A 67 1.45 -4.44 7.65
N SER A 68 1.10 -3.65 8.67
CA SER A 68 -0.04 -3.86 9.58
C SER A 68 -1.19 -2.92 9.28
#